data_AF-A0A2V5UIS9-F1
#
_entry.id   AF-A0A2V5UIS9-F1
#
_cell.length_a   1.000
_cell.length_b   1.000
_cell.length_c   1.000
_cell.angle_alpha   90.00
_cell.angle_beta   90.00
_cell.angle_gamma   90.00
#
_symmetry.space_group_name_H-M   'P 1'
#
loop_
_entity.id
_entity.type
_entity.pdbx_description
1 polymer ?
#
loop_
_entity_poly.entity_id
_entity_poly.type
_entity_poly.pdbx_seq_one_letter_code
_entity_poly.pdbx_strand_id
1 'polypeptide(L)'
;MSASRTNVTAPPFLTEEISMSSLGQDFARVDGPAKLRGSAQFTADIEMPGMLYAKVLRSTHAHARLLRVDAGKAAKLPGVVAVLTRDDLKGINAYFGPVVKDQPVVAIDRVRYVGDIIAAVAAEEKDVAEEALDLIEVDYEPLPAVFNPVEAMKPGAPILHGESAKSENRLDRDNFRYEKGSNVLTIYHAEQGDVAAGFKEADEIFEDVYSSQKIQHAHIEPHAALACWEPSGKLIIYTSTQNPSSIRAQLAELFNLAQSKVRVIVPYVGGGYGGKVHPRLEPLTATLARKAHRPVQWVLSREEVFLTAHCHASVVKIKTGVKRDGTIIARKVEGFYDTGAYALTGPSTTKNGGEVSGGPYRIAHQDLTTYCVYTNTPPTGPYRGFGVPQVCWAYESQMDDIARRLGIDPLELRLKNLVQEGDRFVTGDTLVSVGISDCLKRAAQAVGWRGRE
;
A
#
# COMPACT_ATOMS: atom_id res chain seq x y z
N MET A 1 45.98 0.55 41.06
CA MET A 1 46.90 0.14 39.97
C MET A 1 46.09 -0.71 39.00
N SER A 2 45.37 -0.05 38.09
CA SER A 2 45.66 -0.02 36.65
C SER A 2 45.58 -1.39 35.97
N ALA A 3 44.36 -1.84 35.65
CA ALA A 3 44.11 -2.82 34.61
C ALA A 3 43.70 -2.04 33.34
N SER A 4 44.58 -2.02 32.34
CA SER A 4 44.36 -1.33 31.08
C SER A 4 43.26 -2.03 30.28
N ARG A 5 42.21 -1.28 29.93
CA ARG A 5 41.25 -1.70 28.89
C ARG A 5 41.97 -1.69 27.55
N THR A 6 42.13 -2.86 26.95
CA THR A 6 42.58 -3.01 25.57
C THR A 6 41.48 -2.50 24.64
N ASN A 7 41.82 -1.50 23.83
CA ASN A 7 41.02 -1.04 22.70
C ASN A 7 40.83 -2.21 21.74
N VAL A 8 39.57 -2.60 21.50
CA VAL A 8 39.22 -3.49 20.40
C VAL A 8 39.23 -2.63 19.13
N THR A 9 40.36 -2.64 18.42
CA THR A 9 40.45 -2.14 17.05
C THR A 9 39.63 -3.06 16.14
N ALA A 10 38.81 -2.45 15.29
CA ALA A 10 38.05 -3.14 14.25
C ALA A 10 38.99 -4.00 13.36
N PRO A 11 38.53 -5.15 12.84
CA PRO A 11 39.37 -6.07 12.10
C PRO A 11 39.87 -5.46 10.76
N PRO A 12 41.05 -5.86 10.26
CA PRO A 12 41.80 -5.14 9.21
C PRO A 12 41.23 -5.23 7.79
N PHE A 13 40.07 -5.87 7.60
CA PHE A 13 39.54 -6.18 6.26
C PHE A 13 38.72 -5.05 5.61
N LEU A 14 38.78 -3.82 6.15
CA LEU A 14 38.12 -2.64 5.59
C LEU A 14 39.11 -1.54 5.13
N THR A 15 40.38 -1.89 4.87
CA THR A 15 41.41 -0.92 4.45
C THR A 15 42.06 -1.20 3.09
N GLU A 16 41.56 -2.18 2.33
CA GLU A 16 41.88 -2.26 0.90
C GLU A 16 40.85 -1.46 0.12
N GLU A 17 41.33 -0.48 -0.68
CA GLU A 17 40.53 0.19 -1.70
C GLU A 17 39.85 -0.88 -2.55
N ILE A 18 38.54 -1.06 -2.35
CA ILE A 18 37.72 -1.73 -3.35
C ILE A 18 37.92 -0.89 -4.62
N SER A 19 38.59 -1.47 -5.61
CA SER A 19 38.59 -0.92 -6.98
C SER A 19 37.15 -0.93 -7.49
N MET A 20 36.45 0.16 -7.20
CA MET A 20 35.07 0.54 -7.58
C MET A 20 34.97 0.85 -9.07
N SER A 21 35.64 0.10 -9.95
CA SER A 21 35.81 0.52 -11.35
C SER A 21 34.50 0.63 -12.15
N SER A 22 33.39 0.07 -11.62
CA SER A 22 32.06 0.16 -12.23
C SER A 22 30.94 0.71 -11.32
N LEU A 23 31.17 0.90 -10.02
CA LEU A 23 30.14 1.39 -9.11
C LEU A 23 30.00 2.91 -9.20
N GLY A 24 28.78 3.40 -9.42
CA GLY A 24 28.49 4.83 -9.58
C GLY A 24 28.72 5.38 -10.99
N GLN A 25 29.09 4.54 -11.96
CA GLN A 25 29.28 4.92 -13.37
C GLN A 25 27.99 4.76 -14.18
N ASP A 26 27.81 5.62 -15.19
CA ASP A 26 26.66 5.61 -16.08
C ASP A 26 26.79 4.52 -17.15
N PHE A 27 26.24 3.33 -16.86
CA PHE A 27 26.16 2.23 -17.83
C PHE A 27 24.78 2.13 -18.49
N ALA A 28 24.78 1.71 -19.76
CA ALA A 28 23.56 1.32 -20.44
C ALA A 28 22.91 0.12 -19.72
N ARG A 29 21.60 0.22 -19.48
CA ARG A 29 20.87 -0.86 -18.82
C ARG A 29 20.81 -2.11 -19.70
N VAL A 30 20.97 -3.28 -19.09
CA VAL A 30 20.90 -4.59 -19.76
C VAL A 30 19.56 -4.83 -20.47
N ASP A 31 18.47 -4.26 -19.95
CA ASP A 31 17.13 -4.36 -20.53
C ASP A 31 16.79 -3.23 -21.53
N GLY A 32 17.70 -2.27 -21.73
CA GLY A 32 17.50 -1.13 -22.62
C GLY A 32 17.25 -1.52 -24.08
N PRO A 33 18.12 -2.35 -24.71
CA PRO A 33 17.98 -2.69 -26.12
C PRO A 33 16.64 -3.33 -26.49
N ALA A 34 16.13 -4.24 -25.65
CA ALA A 34 14.84 -4.90 -25.90
C ALA A 34 13.67 -3.91 -25.86
N LYS A 35 13.69 -2.97 -24.90
CA LYS A 35 12.66 -1.94 -24.76
C LYS A 35 12.68 -0.93 -25.91
N LEU A 36 13.87 -0.49 -26.31
CA LEU A 36 14.03 0.47 -27.41
C LEU A 36 13.62 -0.11 -28.78
N ARG A 37 13.78 -1.42 -28.96
CA ARG A 37 13.42 -2.11 -30.21
C ARG A 37 11.97 -2.60 -30.24
N GLY A 38 11.20 -2.40 -29.17
CA GLY A 38 9.85 -2.95 -29.06
C GLY A 38 9.80 -4.48 -28.97
N SER A 39 10.92 -5.15 -28.68
CA SER A 39 11.00 -6.61 -28.58
C SER A 39 10.87 -7.10 -27.12
N ALA A 40 10.68 -6.20 -26.17
CA ALA A 40 10.41 -6.52 -24.78
C ALA A 40 8.96 -6.98 -24.62
N GLN A 41 8.76 -8.23 -24.18
CA GLN A 41 7.42 -8.77 -23.91
C GLN A 41 6.96 -8.45 -22.48
N PHE A 42 5.87 -7.73 -22.38
CA PHE A 42 5.12 -7.50 -21.15
C PHE A 42 4.07 -8.59 -20.95
N THR A 43 3.40 -8.63 -19.79
CA THR A 43 2.47 -9.74 -19.49
C THR A 43 1.26 -9.77 -20.44
N ALA A 44 0.78 -8.60 -20.87
CA ALA A 44 -0.33 -8.50 -21.82
C ALA A 44 0.04 -9.01 -23.23
N ASP A 45 1.33 -9.04 -23.58
CA ASP A 45 1.81 -9.47 -24.91
C ASP A 45 1.94 -10.99 -25.01
N ILE A 46 1.72 -11.73 -23.93
CA ILE A 46 1.88 -13.18 -23.89
C ILE A 46 0.61 -13.83 -24.43
N GLU A 47 0.78 -14.63 -25.47
CA GLU A 47 -0.27 -15.48 -26.03
C GLU A 47 0.02 -16.95 -25.74
N MET A 48 -1.05 -17.74 -25.55
CA MET A 48 -0.97 -19.19 -25.40
C MET A 48 -2.02 -19.89 -26.27
N PRO A 49 -1.74 -21.08 -26.80
CA PRO A 49 -2.74 -21.88 -27.50
C PRO A 49 -3.99 -22.10 -26.65
N GLY A 50 -5.16 -21.79 -27.20
CA GLY A 50 -6.44 -21.96 -26.53
C GLY A 50 -6.68 -21.00 -25.35
N MET A 51 -5.88 -19.94 -25.22
CA MET A 51 -6.06 -18.89 -24.20
C MET A 51 -7.44 -18.23 -24.33
N LEU A 52 -8.02 -17.90 -23.18
CA LEU A 52 -9.28 -17.18 -23.04
C LEU A 52 -9.03 -15.76 -22.51
N TYR A 53 -9.96 -14.87 -22.81
CA TYR A 53 -9.96 -13.50 -22.32
C TYR A 53 -10.94 -13.35 -21.17
N ALA A 54 -10.45 -12.77 -20.07
CA ALA A 54 -11.25 -12.50 -18.89
C ALA A 54 -11.79 -11.08 -18.85
N LYS A 55 -13.04 -10.96 -18.39
CA LYS A 55 -13.70 -9.70 -18.00
C LYS A 55 -14.42 -9.89 -16.67
N VAL A 56 -14.60 -8.82 -15.92
CA VAL A 56 -15.19 -8.88 -14.58
C VAL A 56 -16.39 -7.97 -14.45
N LEU A 57 -17.46 -8.48 -13.82
CA LEU A 57 -18.59 -7.68 -13.40
C LEU A 57 -18.24 -6.99 -12.09
N ARG A 58 -18.37 -5.66 -12.07
CA ARG A 58 -18.07 -4.83 -10.90
C ARG A 58 -19.33 -4.21 -10.33
N SER A 59 -19.33 -4.03 -9.02
CA SER A 59 -20.38 -3.35 -8.29
C SER A 59 -20.48 -1.88 -8.69
N THR A 60 -21.71 -1.41 -8.93
CA THR A 60 -22.05 0.01 -9.02
C THR A 60 -22.43 0.61 -7.65
N HIS A 61 -22.59 -0.23 -6.62
CA HIS A 61 -22.91 0.18 -5.26
C HIS A 61 -21.66 0.31 -4.39
N ALA A 62 -21.61 1.37 -3.58
CA ALA A 62 -20.56 1.57 -2.59
C ALA A 62 -20.66 0.61 -1.39
N HIS A 63 -21.87 0.16 -1.05
CA HIS A 63 -22.10 -0.83 -0.01
C HIS A 63 -23.48 -1.47 -0.21
N ALA A 64 -23.55 -2.79 -0.36
CA ALA A 64 -24.82 -3.51 -0.50
C ALA A 64 -24.66 -5.00 -0.20
N ARG A 65 -25.66 -5.65 0.41
CA ARG A 65 -25.70 -7.12 0.47
C ARG A 65 -26.05 -7.69 -0.90
N LEU A 66 -25.43 -8.82 -1.23
CA LEU A 66 -25.73 -9.57 -2.45
C LEU A 66 -26.80 -10.62 -2.14
N LEU A 67 -28.04 -10.34 -2.51
CA LEU A 67 -29.15 -11.26 -2.31
C LEU A 67 -29.04 -12.43 -3.30
N ARG A 68 -28.83 -12.12 -4.58
CA ARG A 68 -28.70 -13.09 -5.67
C ARG A 68 -27.67 -12.62 -6.69
N VAL A 69 -26.93 -13.56 -7.27
CA VAL A 69 -26.07 -13.37 -8.45
C VAL A 69 -26.40 -14.51 -9.41
N ASP A 70 -27.01 -14.21 -10.55
CA ASP A 70 -27.39 -15.19 -11.57
C ASP A 70 -26.59 -14.97 -12.85
N ALA A 71 -25.72 -15.94 -13.15
CA ALA A 71 -24.87 -15.97 -14.34
C ALA A 71 -25.38 -16.95 -15.41
N GLY A 72 -26.60 -17.48 -15.27
CA GLY A 72 -27.11 -18.57 -16.10
C GLY A 72 -27.28 -18.22 -17.58
N LYS A 73 -27.60 -16.95 -17.90
CA LYS A 73 -27.66 -16.46 -19.29
C LYS A 73 -26.26 -16.26 -19.86
N ALA A 74 -25.38 -15.57 -19.11
CA ALA A 74 -23.98 -15.36 -19.49
C ALA A 74 -23.25 -16.68 -19.78
N ALA A 75 -23.44 -17.70 -18.94
CA ALA A 75 -22.81 -19.02 -19.10
C ALA A 75 -23.30 -19.79 -20.34
N LYS A 76 -24.43 -19.40 -20.94
CA LYS A 76 -24.99 -20.03 -22.15
C LYS A 76 -24.68 -19.23 -23.43
N LEU A 77 -24.08 -18.05 -23.31
CA LEU A 77 -23.72 -17.23 -24.46
C LEU A 77 -22.64 -17.96 -25.28
N PRO A 78 -22.82 -18.14 -26.60
CA PRO A 78 -21.81 -18.76 -27.45
C PRO A 78 -20.44 -18.07 -27.32
N GLY A 79 -19.37 -18.84 -27.20
CA GLY A 79 -18.00 -18.34 -27.00
C GLY A 79 -17.62 -18.13 -25.53
N VAL A 80 -18.57 -18.11 -24.59
CA VAL A 80 -18.26 -18.16 -23.15
C VAL A 80 -17.89 -19.58 -22.74
N VAL A 81 -16.75 -19.73 -22.04
CA VAL A 81 -16.26 -21.03 -21.57
C VAL A 81 -16.47 -21.20 -20.07
N ALA A 82 -16.32 -20.14 -19.29
CA ALA A 82 -16.56 -20.19 -17.85
C ALA A 82 -17.05 -18.85 -17.31
N VAL A 83 -17.95 -18.91 -16.32
CA VAL A 83 -18.32 -17.75 -15.50
C VAL A 83 -18.07 -18.08 -14.04
N LEU A 84 -17.21 -17.32 -13.36
CA LEU A 84 -16.89 -17.46 -11.94
C LEU A 84 -17.80 -16.56 -11.12
N THR A 85 -18.46 -17.13 -10.11
CA THR A 85 -19.26 -16.42 -9.10
C THR A 85 -18.89 -16.89 -7.70
N ARG A 86 -19.54 -16.33 -6.67
CA ARG A 86 -19.35 -16.76 -5.27
C ARG A 86 -19.59 -18.26 -5.04
N ASP A 87 -20.42 -18.90 -5.86
CA ASP A 87 -20.79 -20.31 -5.70
C ASP A 87 -19.66 -21.28 -6.12
N ASP A 88 -18.65 -20.77 -6.83
CA ASP A 88 -17.50 -21.52 -7.34
C ASP A 88 -16.30 -21.53 -6.40
N LEU A 89 -16.40 -20.86 -5.25
CA LEU A 89 -15.28 -20.70 -4.30
C LEU A 89 -15.14 -21.90 -3.35
N LYS A 90 -15.93 -22.95 -3.52
CA LYS A 90 -15.82 -24.19 -2.72
C LYS A 90 -14.48 -24.87 -2.99
N GLY A 91 -13.83 -25.31 -1.91
CA GLY A 91 -12.53 -26.02 -1.98
C GLY A 91 -11.30 -25.12 -2.10
N ILE A 92 -11.45 -23.80 -1.93
CA ILE A 92 -10.33 -22.85 -1.80
C ILE A 92 -10.53 -21.96 -0.58
N ASN A 93 -9.45 -21.36 -0.10
CA ASN A 93 -9.52 -20.26 0.85
C ASN A 93 -9.97 -19.02 0.09
N ALA A 94 -11.26 -18.71 0.14
CA ALA A 94 -11.88 -17.69 -0.72
C ALA A 94 -11.35 -16.26 -0.51
N TYR A 95 -10.63 -16.00 0.59
CA TYR A 95 -10.08 -14.70 0.96
C TYR A 95 -8.56 -14.68 0.86
N PHE A 96 -8.03 -13.57 0.36
CA PHE A 96 -6.61 -13.29 0.24
C PHE A 96 -6.26 -11.91 0.82
N GLY A 97 -4.97 -11.62 0.86
CA GLY A 97 -4.43 -10.36 1.35
C GLY A 97 -3.07 -10.58 2.01
N PRO A 98 -2.14 -9.62 1.88
CA PRO A 98 -0.77 -9.78 2.37
C PRO A 98 -0.66 -9.64 3.89
N VAL A 99 -1.57 -8.89 4.52
CA VAL A 99 -1.59 -8.68 5.97
C VAL A 99 -2.83 -9.29 6.61
N VAL A 100 -4.02 -8.89 6.14
CA VAL A 100 -5.30 -9.45 6.57
C VAL A 100 -5.92 -10.19 5.39
N LYS A 101 -6.51 -11.36 5.65
CA LYS A 101 -7.23 -12.15 4.65
C LYS A 101 -8.70 -11.70 4.59
N ASP A 102 -8.91 -10.46 4.17
CA ASP A 102 -10.23 -9.82 4.17
C ASP A 102 -10.80 -9.56 2.76
N GLN A 103 -9.99 -9.73 1.71
CA GLN A 103 -10.43 -9.54 0.33
C GLN A 103 -10.81 -10.87 -0.31
N PRO A 104 -12.09 -11.09 -0.70
CA PRO A 104 -12.47 -12.31 -1.38
C PRO A 104 -12.08 -12.29 -2.87
N VAL A 105 -11.96 -13.46 -3.49
CA VAL A 105 -11.69 -13.59 -4.95
C VAL A 105 -12.78 -12.89 -5.78
N VAL A 106 -14.04 -13.08 -5.39
CA VAL A 106 -15.21 -12.30 -5.80
C VAL A 106 -16.10 -12.09 -4.58
N ALA A 107 -16.89 -11.01 -4.55
CA ALA A 107 -17.76 -10.65 -3.45
C ALA A 107 -18.72 -11.80 -3.10
N ILE A 108 -18.79 -12.15 -1.82
CA ILE A 108 -19.54 -13.31 -1.33
C ILE A 108 -20.88 -12.87 -0.75
N ASP A 109 -20.83 -12.10 0.34
CA ASP A 109 -22.00 -11.68 1.11
C ASP A 109 -22.44 -10.25 0.78
N ARG A 110 -21.48 -9.38 0.49
CA ARG A 110 -21.70 -7.97 0.18
C ARG A 110 -20.59 -7.41 -0.70
N VAL A 111 -20.92 -6.32 -1.38
CA VAL A 111 -19.96 -5.44 -2.05
C VAL A 111 -19.61 -4.29 -1.10
N ARG A 112 -18.34 -3.89 -1.05
CA ARG A 112 -17.81 -2.93 -0.06
C ARG A 112 -17.36 -1.60 -0.66
N TYR A 113 -17.35 -1.45 -1.98
CA TYR A 113 -17.04 -0.21 -2.68
C TYR A 113 -17.54 -0.28 -4.13
N VAL A 114 -17.63 0.89 -4.80
CA VAL A 114 -17.90 0.95 -6.24
C VAL A 114 -16.69 0.40 -6.99
N GLY A 115 -16.85 -0.69 -7.74
CA GLY A 115 -15.77 -1.41 -8.38
C GLY A 115 -15.49 -2.80 -7.80
N ASP A 116 -16.12 -3.16 -6.67
CA ASP A 116 -15.95 -4.49 -6.05
C ASP A 116 -16.37 -5.59 -7.00
N ILE A 117 -15.60 -6.68 -7.05
CA ILE A 117 -15.76 -7.69 -8.11
C ILE A 117 -16.84 -8.68 -7.70
N ILE A 118 -17.88 -8.87 -8.52
CA ILE A 118 -19.01 -9.75 -8.21
C ILE A 118 -18.90 -11.08 -8.94
N ALA A 119 -18.47 -11.03 -10.20
CA ALA A 119 -18.32 -12.20 -11.06
C ALA A 119 -17.22 -11.96 -12.10
N ALA A 120 -16.76 -13.03 -12.74
CA ALA A 120 -15.81 -12.96 -13.85
C ALA A 120 -16.19 -13.93 -14.96
N VAL A 121 -15.97 -13.54 -16.21
CA VAL A 121 -16.23 -14.36 -17.40
C VAL A 121 -14.90 -14.65 -18.09
N ALA A 122 -14.73 -15.87 -18.60
CA ALA A 122 -13.70 -16.23 -19.56
C ALA A 122 -14.35 -16.67 -20.88
N ALA A 123 -14.01 -16.00 -21.97
CA ALA A 123 -14.52 -16.30 -23.31
C ALA A 123 -13.39 -16.38 -24.34
N GLU A 124 -13.71 -16.94 -25.51
CA GLU A 124 -12.75 -17.11 -26.61
C GLU A 124 -12.35 -15.78 -27.27
N GLU A 125 -13.23 -14.78 -27.18
CA GLU A 125 -13.01 -13.43 -27.69
C GLU A 125 -13.26 -12.39 -26.59
N LYS A 126 -12.57 -11.25 -26.66
CA LYS A 126 -12.70 -10.17 -25.67
C LYS A 126 -14.11 -9.58 -25.66
N ASP A 127 -14.68 -9.35 -26.84
CA ASP A 127 -15.98 -8.70 -27.00
C ASP A 127 -17.11 -9.60 -26.46
N VAL A 128 -17.01 -10.93 -26.68
CA VAL A 128 -17.93 -11.91 -26.08
C VAL A 128 -17.83 -11.94 -24.55
N ALA A 129 -16.62 -11.81 -23.99
CA ALA A 129 -16.46 -11.72 -22.54
C ALA A 129 -17.08 -10.44 -21.97
N GLU A 130 -17.06 -9.33 -22.70
CA GLU A 130 -17.72 -8.07 -22.32
C GLU A 130 -19.24 -8.19 -22.42
N GLU A 131 -19.78 -8.66 -23.54
CA GLU A 131 -21.22 -8.87 -23.75
C GLU A 131 -21.83 -9.80 -22.68
N ALA A 132 -21.09 -10.85 -22.30
CA ALA A 132 -21.53 -11.77 -21.26
C ALA A 132 -21.75 -11.11 -19.89
N LEU A 133 -21.05 -10.00 -19.58
CA LEU A 133 -21.25 -9.30 -18.30
C LEU A 133 -22.65 -8.70 -18.19
N ASP A 134 -23.21 -8.20 -19.30
CA ASP A 134 -24.55 -7.59 -19.34
C ASP A 134 -25.67 -8.61 -19.12
N LEU A 135 -25.36 -9.91 -19.25
CA LEU A 135 -26.29 -11.01 -19.04
C LEU A 135 -26.27 -11.56 -17.60
N ILE A 136 -25.44 -11.00 -16.72
CA ILE A 136 -25.37 -11.40 -15.31
C ILE A 136 -26.32 -10.50 -14.50
N GLU A 137 -27.31 -11.13 -13.86
CA GLU A 137 -28.30 -10.43 -13.05
C GLU A 137 -27.87 -10.44 -11.57
N VAL A 138 -27.92 -9.27 -10.91
CA VAL A 138 -27.52 -9.12 -9.50
C VAL A 138 -28.60 -8.38 -8.72
N ASP A 139 -29.09 -9.01 -7.65
CA ASP A 139 -30.05 -8.42 -6.73
C ASP A 139 -29.31 -7.89 -5.50
N TYR A 140 -29.47 -6.58 -5.23
CA TYR A 140 -28.83 -5.89 -4.12
C TYR A 140 -29.82 -5.48 -3.04
N GLU A 141 -29.36 -5.49 -1.78
CA GLU A 141 -29.95 -4.73 -0.69
C GLU A 141 -28.95 -3.61 -0.30
N PRO A 142 -29.19 -2.35 -0.68
CA PRO A 142 -28.27 -1.24 -0.37
C PRO A 142 -28.04 -1.07 1.13
N LEU A 143 -26.79 -0.79 1.51
CA LEU A 143 -26.38 -0.53 2.88
C LEU A 143 -25.81 0.89 3.02
N PRO A 144 -25.88 1.51 4.22
CA PRO A 144 -25.18 2.76 4.49
C PRO A 144 -23.67 2.64 4.26
N ALA A 145 -23.05 3.66 3.67
CA ALA A 145 -21.62 3.71 3.36
C ALA A 145 -20.93 4.88 4.07
N VAL A 146 -19.63 4.75 4.33
CA VAL A 146 -18.79 5.79 4.94
C VAL A 146 -17.48 5.97 4.16
N PHE A 147 -17.14 7.21 3.83
CA PHE A 147 -16.01 7.53 2.94
C PHE A 147 -14.89 8.35 3.60
N ASN A 148 -15.16 8.91 4.77
CA ASN A 148 -14.18 9.68 5.53
C ASN A 148 -13.62 8.81 6.66
N PRO A 149 -12.28 8.67 6.80
CA PRO A 149 -11.69 7.81 7.81
C PRO A 149 -11.98 8.29 9.24
N VAL A 150 -12.09 9.59 9.50
CA VAL A 150 -12.43 10.11 10.84
C VAL A 150 -13.89 9.81 11.19
N GLU A 151 -14.81 9.95 10.24
CA GLU A 151 -16.22 9.60 10.44
C GLU A 151 -16.43 8.08 10.62
N ALA A 152 -15.65 7.26 9.90
CA ALA A 152 -15.74 5.80 9.97
C ALA A 152 -15.39 5.23 11.36
N MET A 153 -14.64 5.99 12.17
CA MET A 153 -14.27 5.61 13.54
C MET A 153 -15.33 5.96 14.58
N LYS A 154 -16.34 6.77 14.25
CA LYS A 154 -17.32 7.24 15.23
C LYS A 154 -18.29 6.13 15.63
N PRO A 155 -18.81 6.15 16.88
CA PRO A 155 -19.90 5.26 17.28
C PRO A 155 -21.09 5.36 16.32
N GLY A 156 -21.62 4.22 15.90
CA GLY A 156 -22.76 4.15 14.96
C GLY A 156 -22.40 4.28 13.48
N ALA A 157 -21.11 4.45 13.12
CA ALA A 157 -20.68 4.40 11.73
C ALA A 157 -20.98 3.02 11.09
N PRO A 158 -21.28 2.95 9.78
CA PRO A 158 -21.47 1.69 9.09
C PRO A 158 -20.21 0.81 9.18
N ILE A 159 -20.33 -0.42 9.66
CA ILE A 159 -19.21 -1.36 9.81
C ILE A 159 -19.04 -2.20 8.54
N LEU A 160 -17.84 -2.16 7.95
CA LEU A 160 -17.56 -2.84 6.68
C LEU A 160 -17.27 -4.34 6.83
N HIS A 161 -16.54 -4.73 7.88
CA HIS A 161 -16.00 -6.09 8.04
C HIS A 161 -16.61 -6.92 9.18
N GLY A 162 -17.68 -6.42 9.82
CA GLY A 162 -18.50 -7.12 10.82
C GLY A 162 -17.72 -7.97 11.83
N GLU A 163 -18.28 -9.13 12.20
CA GLU A 163 -17.55 -10.21 12.90
C GLU A 163 -16.76 -11.11 11.93
N SER A 164 -16.92 -10.91 10.62
CA SER A 164 -16.35 -11.73 9.55
C SER A 164 -14.85 -11.51 9.31
N ALA A 165 -14.26 -10.47 9.90
CA ALA A 165 -12.82 -10.31 9.91
C ALA A 165 -12.23 -11.41 10.79
N LYS A 166 -12.00 -12.59 10.21
CA LYS A 166 -11.16 -13.64 10.77
C LYS A 166 -9.73 -13.11 10.81
N SER A 167 -9.46 -12.17 11.71
CA SER A 167 -8.13 -11.65 12.01
C SER A 167 -7.37 -12.63 12.91
N GLU A 168 -7.50 -13.94 12.65
CA GLU A 168 -6.77 -14.96 13.41
C GLU A 168 -5.27 -14.99 13.05
N ASN A 169 -4.85 -14.24 12.03
CA ASN A 169 -3.45 -14.08 11.68
C ASN A 169 -2.79 -12.92 12.45
N ARG A 170 -2.34 -13.27 13.65
CA ARG A 170 -1.07 -12.88 14.31
C ARG A 170 -0.19 -11.87 13.57
N LEU A 171 -0.58 -10.60 13.56
CA LEU A 171 0.41 -9.54 13.73
C LEU A 171 0.54 -9.26 15.22
N ASP A 172 1.01 -10.26 15.98
CA ASP A 172 1.62 -10.04 17.30
C ASP A 172 2.96 -9.34 17.04
N ARG A 173 2.88 -8.05 16.75
CA ARG A 173 4.01 -7.13 16.82
C ARG A 173 3.63 -6.10 17.85
N ASP A 174 4.53 -5.84 18.79
CA ASP A 174 4.39 -4.76 19.75
C ASP A 174 3.89 -3.50 19.02
N ASN A 175 2.84 -2.86 19.54
CA ASN A 175 2.21 -1.64 19.02
C ASN A 175 1.13 -1.80 17.91
N PHE A 176 0.46 -2.95 17.79
CA PHE A 176 -0.78 -3.06 17.01
C PHE A 176 -1.98 -3.41 17.88
N ARG A 177 -3.04 -2.58 17.82
CA ARG A 177 -4.35 -2.89 18.42
C ARG A 177 -5.42 -3.03 17.35
N TYR A 178 -6.16 -4.15 17.39
CA TYR A 178 -7.34 -4.42 16.57
C TYR A 178 -8.59 -4.24 17.43
N GLU A 179 -9.62 -3.57 16.89
CA GLU A 179 -10.91 -3.43 17.56
C GLU A 179 -11.97 -4.25 16.83
N LYS A 180 -12.46 -5.32 17.47
CA LYS A 180 -13.54 -6.14 16.90
C LYS A 180 -14.80 -5.27 16.71
N GLY A 181 -15.41 -5.35 15.54
CA GLY A 181 -16.62 -4.57 15.22
C GLY A 181 -16.35 -3.08 14.98
N SER A 182 -15.08 -2.70 14.76
CA SER A 182 -14.67 -1.33 14.42
C SER A 182 -14.20 -1.24 12.97
N ASN A 183 -14.28 -0.05 12.39
CA ASN A 183 -13.58 0.24 11.13
C ASN A 183 -12.10 0.57 11.37
N VAL A 184 -11.66 0.73 12.62
CA VAL A 184 -10.24 0.85 12.96
C VAL A 184 -9.59 -0.52 12.82
N LEU A 185 -8.86 -0.70 11.73
CA LEU A 185 -8.13 -1.92 11.47
C LEU A 185 -6.93 -2.04 12.42
N THR A 186 -6.08 -1.01 12.48
CA THR A 186 -4.91 -1.00 13.36
C THR A 186 -4.64 0.39 13.90
N ILE A 187 -4.11 0.44 15.13
CA ILE A 187 -3.58 1.65 15.76
C ILE A 187 -2.09 1.41 16.01
N TYR A 188 -1.26 2.33 15.53
CA TYR A 188 0.15 2.44 15.90
C TYR A 188 0.34 3.64 16.83
N HIS A 189 1.09 3.45 17.90
CA HIS A 189 1.40 4.48 18.89
C HIS A 189 2.88 4.44 19.26
N ALA A 190 3.50 5.61 19.34
CA ALA A 190 4.84 5.81 19.87
C ALA A 190 4.90 7.11 20.67
N GLU A 191 5.61 7.09 21.79
CA GLU A 191 5.75 8.24 22.68
C GLU A 191 7.19 8.40 23.18
N GLN A 192 7.55 9.63 23.50
CA GLN A 192 8.82 9.97 24.13
C GLN A 192 8.63 11.15 25.08
N GLY A 193 9.10 11.02 26.32
CA GLY A 193 8.95 12.06 27.35
C GLY A 193 7.48 12.33 27.71
N ASP A 194 7.20 13.50 28.28
CA ASP A 194 5.84 13.96 28.60
C ASP A 194 5.40 15.12 27.68
N VAL A 195 4.55 14.83 26.70
CA VAL A 195 4.04 15.82 25.73
C VAL A 195 3.26 16.97 26.40
N ALA A 196 2.57 16.70 27.52
CA ALA A 196 1.81 17.70 28.23
C ALA A 196 2.73 18.66 29.00
N ALA A 197 3.83 18.15 29.58
CA ALA A 197 4.89 18.97 30.15
C ALA A 197 5.56 19.83 29.06
N GLY A 198 5.92 19.23 27.93
CA GLY A 198 6.55 19.96 26.82
C GLY A 198 5.70 21.11 26.26
N PHE A 199 4.37 20.96 26.20
CA PHE A 199 3.49 22.08 25.81
C PHE A 199 3.43 23.21 26.85
N LYS A 200 3.61 22.92 28.15
CA LYS A 200 3.72 23.97 29.18
C LYS A 200 5.05 24.72 29.10
N GLU A 201 6.09 24.06 28.58
CA GLU A 201 7.40 24.67 28.35
C GLU A 201 7.44 25.48 27.05
N ALA A 202 6.58 25.23 26.08
CA ALA A 202 6.56 25.98 24.83
C ALA A 202 6.22 27.47 25.04
N ASP A 203 6.86 28.35 24.28
CA ASP A 203 6.51 29.78 24.25
C ASP A 203 5.34 30.04 23.31
N GLU A 204 5.25 29.26 22.21
CA GLU A 204 4.18 29.28 21.23
C GLU A 204 3.76 27.86 20.84
N ILE A 205 2.47 27.69 20.53
CA ILE A 205 1.86 26.41 20.14
C ILE A 205 1.13 26.59 18.82
N PHE A 206 1.36 25.67 17.89
CA PHE A 206 0.77 25.64 16.55
C PHE A 206 -0.09 24.38 16.42
N GLU A 207 -1.30 24.52 15.87
CA GLU A 207 -2.28 23.44 15.72
C GLU A 207 -2.92 23.50 14.33
N ASP A 208 -2.68 22.48 13.52
CA ASP A 208 -3.12 22.44 12.13
C ASP A 208 -3.66 21.06 11.76
N VAL A 209 -4.51 21.03 10.73
CA VAL A 209 -5.06 19.81 10.14
C VAL A 209 -4.75 19.80 8.65
N TYR A 210 -3.99 18.81 8.22
CA TYR A 210 -3.63 18.61 6.82
C TYR A 210 -4.35 17.39 6.26
N SER A 211 -4.72 17.42 4.99
CA SER A 211 -5.33 16.28 4.30
C SER A 211 -4.64 15.99 2.98
N SER A 212 -4.54 14.70 2.64
CA SER A 212 -4.07 14.23 1.34
C SER A 212 -5.12 13.36 0.66
N GLN A 213 -5.27 13.49 -0.66
CA GLN A 213 -6.20 12.69 -1.45
C GLN A 213 -5.66 11.29 -1.78
N LYS A 214 -6.55 10.40 -2.24
CA LYS A 214 -6.11 9.14 -2.87
C LYS A 214 -5.47 9.46 -4.22
N ILE A 215 -4.35 8.81 -4.51
CA ILE A 215 -3.57 8.99 -5.74
C ILE A 215 -3.39 7.62 -6.41
N GLN A 216 -3.56 7.56 -7.72
CA GLN A 216 -3.30 6.35 -8.52
C GLN A 216 -1.82 6.29 -8.93
N HIS A 217 -1.23 5.09 -8.95
CA HIS A 217 0.17 4.83 -9.34
C HIS A 217 0.56 5.30 -10.75
N ALA A 218 -0.41 5.40 -11.64
CA ALA A 218 -0.29 5.85 -13.03
C ALA A 218 0.81 5.15 -13.85
N HIS A 219 1.17 3.90 -13.51
CA HIS A 219 2.05 3.09 -14.35
C HIS A 219 1.40 2.89 -15.73
N ILE A 220 2.18 3.07 -16.80
CA ILE A 220 1.67 3.10 -18.18
C ILE A 220 1.14 1.74 -18.62
N GLU A 221 1.84 0.64 -18.28
CA GLU A 221 1.30 -0.71 -18.46
C GLU A 221 0.23 -0.97 -17.38
N PRO A 222 -1.04 -1.24 -17.74
CA PRO A 222 -2.06 -1.68 -16.77
C PRO A 222 -1.66 -2.96 -16.03
N HIS A 223 -2.47 -3.37 -15.05
CA HIS A 223 -2.31 -4.69 -14.46
C HIS A 223 -2.70 -5.76 -15.47
N ALA A 224 -1.89 -6.82 -15.55
CA ALA A 224 -2.14 -7.96 -16.40
C ALA A 224 -1.67 -9.24 -15.70
N ALA A 225 -2.46 -10.30 -15.85
CA ALA A 225 -2.13 -11.64 -15.40
C ALA A 225 -2.61 -12.69 -16.41
N LEU A 226 -1.84 -13.76 -16.58
CA LEU A 226 -2.20 -14.94 -17.35
C LEU A 226 -1.95 -16.16 -16.49
N ALA A 227 -2.99 -16.93 -16.19
CA ALA A 227 -2.88 -18.14 -15.40
C ALA A 227 -3.19 -19.39 -16.23
N CYS A 228 -2.46 -20.47 -15.98
CA CYS A 228 -2.74 -21.78 -16.53
C CYS A 228 -2.45 -22.89 -15.51
N TRP A 229 -3.21 -23.97 -15.62
CA TRP A 229 -3.07 -25.14 -14.75
C TRP A 229 -2.58 -26.33 -15.56
N GLU A 230 -1.52 -26.97 -15.11
CA GLU A 230 -1.10 -28.25 -15.67
C GLU A 230 -2.04 -29.37 -15.20
N PRO A 231 -2.18 -30.48 -15.98
CA PRO A 231 -2.89 -31.68 -15.52
C PRO A 231 -2.36 -32.24 -14.20
N SER A 232 -1.10 -31.94 -13.86
CA SER A 232 -0.44 -32.32 -12.59
C SER A 232 -0.96 -31.56 -11.35
N GLY A 233 -1.88 -30.59 -11.55
CA GLY A 233 -2.38 -29.69 -10.51
C GLY A 233 -1.43 -28.54 -10.18
N LYS A 234 -0.38 -28.32 -10.98
CA LYS A 234 0.55 -27.19 -10.82
C LYS A 234 0.00 -25.93 -11.47
N LEU A 235 0.03 -24.82 -10.72
CA LEU A 235 -0.34 -23.49 -11.22
C LEU A 235 0.89 -22.79 -11.78
N ILE A 236 0.78 -22.29 -13.01
CA ILE A 236 1.73 -21.35 -13.62
C ILE A 236 1.01 -20.03 -13.82
N ILE A 237 1.62 -18.93 -13.40
CA ILE A 237 1.09 -17.59 -13.60
C ILE A 237 2.17 -16.65 -14.12
N TYR A 238 1.83 -15.95 -15.21
CA TYR A 238 2.58 -14.83 -15.73
C TYR A 238 1.89 -13.57 -15.22
N THR A 239 2.61 -12.70 -14.52
CA THR A 239 2.01 -11.48 -13.96
C THR A 239 3.01 -10.34 -13.93
N SER A 240 2.51 -9.12 -14.16
CA SER A 240 3.27 -7.89 -13.98
C SER A 240 3.33 -7.57 -12.48
N THR A 241 4.39 -8.03 -11.80
CA THR A 241 4.54 -7.89 -10.34
C THR A 241 5.94 -7.41 -9.93
N GLN A 242 6.00 -6.72 -8.79
CA GLN A 242 7.22 -6.30 -8.12
C GLN A 242 7.69 -7.32 -7.07
N ASN A 243 6.87 -8.32 -6.72
CA ASN A 243 7.20 -9.28 -5.67
C ASN A 243 6.61 -10.68 -5.97
N PRO A 244 7.24 -11.45 -6.89
CA PRO A 244 6.76 -12.76 -7.29
C PRO A 244 6.66 -13.77 -6.13
N SER A 245 7.52 -13.64 -5.11
CA SER A 245 7.51 -14.51 -3.93
C SER A 245 6.24 -14.32 -3.10
N SER A 246 5.77 -13.08 -2.92
CA SER A 246 4.51 -12.81 -2.21
C SER A 246 3.30 -13.33 -2.99
N ILE A 247 3.29 -13.17 -4.31
CA ILE A 247 2.26 -13.75 -5.18
C ILE A 247 2.22 -15.28 -5.01
N ARG A 248 3.38 -15.95 -5.11
CA ARG A 248 3.49 -17.40 -4.99
C ARG A 248 2.95 -17.91 -3.66
N ALA A 249 3.35 -17.28 -2.55
CA ALA A 249 2.94 -17.68 -1.21
C ALA A 249 1.43 -17.56 -1.02
N GLN A 250 0.84 -16.44 -1.46
CA GLN A 250 -0.61 -16.21 -1.31
C GLN A 250 -1.45 -17.11 -2.22
N LEU A 251 -1.03 -17.38 -3.46
CA LEU A 251 -1.73 -18.32 -4.33
C LEU A 251 -1.64 -19.76 -3.81
N ALA A 252 -0.48 -20.15 -3.26
CA ALA A 252 -0.32 -21.46 -2.64
C ALA A 252 -1.29 -21.63 -1.45
N GLU A 253 -1.39 -20.61 -0.59
CA GLU A 253 -2.36 -20.58 0.50
C GLU A 253 -3.80 -20.61 -0.02
N LEU A 254 -4.16 -19.76 -0.99
CA LEU A 254 -5.49 -19.69 -1.59
C LEU A 254 -5.99 -21.07 -2.05
N PHE A 255 -5.14 -21.80 -2.76
CA PHE A 255 -5.49 -23.09 -3.36
C PHE A 255 -5.13 -24.31 -2.50
N ASN A 256 -4.67 -24.13 -1.26
CA ASN A 256 -4.17 -25.20 -0.39
C ASN A 256 -3.09 -26.06 -1.06
N LEU A 257 -2.15 -25.42 -1.75
CA LEU A 257 -1.03 -26.07 -2.45
C LEU A 257 0.28 -25.87 -1.70
N ALA A 258 1.22 -26.81 -1.89
CA ALA A 258 2.61 -26.54 -1.60
C ALA A 258 3.15 -25.42 -2.51
N GLN A 259 4.00 -24.52 -2.01
CA GLN A 259 4.56 -23.43 -2.83
C GLN A 259 5.32 -23.93 -4.07
N SER A 260 5.90 -25.15 -4.03
CA SER A 260 6.56 -25.78 -5.18
C SER A 260 5.61 -26.12 -6.34
N LYS A 261 4.29 -26.16 -6.07
CA LYS A 261 3.23 -26.35 -7.07
C LYS A 261 2.72 -25.03 -7.66
N VAL A 262 3.32 -23.90 -7.29
CA VAL A 262 2.98 -22.58 -7.84
C VAL A 262 4.23 -21.95 -8.46
N ARG A 263 4.20 -21.68 -9.76
CA ARG A 263 5.27 -21.01 -10.49
C ARG A 263 4.81 -19.63 -10.92
N VAL A 264 5.49 -18.59 -10.44
CA VAL A 264 5.27 -17.21 -10.87
C VAL A 264 6.38 -16.83 -11.86
N ILE A 265 6.01 -16.34 -13.02
CA ILE A 265 6.92 -15.85 -14.07
C ILE A 265 6.64 -14.35 -14.23
N VAL A 266 7.70 -13.54 -14.20
CA VAL A 266 7.61 -12.08 -14.31
C VAL A 266 8.26 -11.66 -15.64
N PRO A 267 7.47 -11.28 -16.64
CA PRO A 267 7.97 -10.65 -17.87
C PRO A 267 8.53 -9.25 -17.60
N TYR A 268 8.75 -8.45 -18.66
CA TYR A 268 9.03 -7.03 -18.45
C TYR A 268 7.85 -6.35 -17.72
N VAL A 269 8.17 -5.40 -16.83
CA VAL A 269 7.20 -4.68 -16.01
C VAL A 269 7.21 -3.20 -16.39
N GLY A 270 6.07 -2.69 -16.87
CA GLY A 270 5.88 -1.32 -17.34
C GLY A 270 5.53 -0.34 -16.23
N GLY A 271 6.32 -0.38 -15.15
CA GLY A 271 6.11 0.43 -13.94
C GLY A 271 5.17 -0.21 -12.92
N GLY A 272 5.29 0.22 -11.66
CA GLY A 272 4.48 -0.30 -10.56
C GLY A 272 4.34 0.68 -9.40
N TYR A 273 5.43 1.32 -8.97
CA TYR A 273 5.44 2.35 -7.91
C TYR A 273 4.81 1.90 -6.58
N GLY A 274 4.73 0.59 -6.32
CA GLY A 274 4.07 -0.02 -5.18
C GLY A 274 2.73 -0.72 -5.52
N GLY A 275 2.08 -0.30 -6.60
CA GLY A 275 0.76 -0.79 -7.02
C GLY A 275 0.74 -2.22 -7.56
N LYS A 276 1.91 -2.83 -7.80
CA LYS A 276 2.08 -4.20 -8.32
C LYS A 276 2.86 -5.11 -7.35
N VAL A 277 2.93 -4.77 -6.07
CA VAL A 277 3.67 -5.56 -5.06
C VAL A 277 2.87 -6.76 -4.56
N HIS A 278 1.55 -6.63 -4.37
CA HIS A 278 0.72 -7.68 -3.79
C HIS A 278 -0.37 -8.15 -4.76
N PRO A 279 -0.92 -9.37 -4.56
CA PRO A 279 -1.91 -9.92 -5.46
C PRO A 279 -3.11 -9.01 -5.65
N ARG A 280 -3.54 -8.88 -6.90
CA ARG A 280 -4.73 -8.15 -7.31
C ARG A 280 -5.58 -8.96 -8.27
N LEU A 281 -4.98 -9.30 -9.42
CA LEU A 281 -5.64 -10.03 -10.50
C LEU A 281 -5.44 -11.54 -10.32
N GLU A 282 -4.32 -11.92 -9.72
CA GLU A 282 -3.79 -13.27 -9.72
C GLU A 282 -4.74 -14.29 -9.06
N PRO A 283 -5.36 -14.03 -7.90
CA PRO A 283 -6.28 -14.98 -7.28
C PRO A 283 -7.49 -15.29 -8.17
N LEU A 284 -8.09 -14.25 -8.77
CA LEU A 284 -9.25 -14.38 -9.65
C LEU A 284 -8.88 -15.06 -10.97
N THR A 285 -7.81 -14.61 -11.62
CA THR A 285 -7.35 -15.15 -12.90
C THR A 285 -7.02 -16.64 -12.76
N ALA A 286 -6.34 -17.03 -11.69
CA ALA A 286 -6.03 -18.43 -11.42
C ALA A 286 -7.28 -19.27 -11.13
N THR A 287 -8.24 -18.73 -10.38
CA THR A 287 -9.50 -19.44 -10.06
C THR A 287 -10.34 -19.65 -11.31
N LEU A 288 -10.45 -18.61 -12.15
CA LEU A 288 -11.18 -18.66 -13.42
C LEU A 288 -10.50 -19.61 -14.42
N ALA A 289 -9.17 -19.58 -14.55
CA ALA A 289 -8.42 -20.55 -15.36
C ALA A 289 -8.63 -22.00 -14.91
N ARG A 290 -8.71 -22.22 -13.59
CA ARG A 290 -8.98 -23.55 -13.03
C ARG A 290 -10.37 -24.04 -13.42
N LYS A 291 -11.38 -23.17 -13.34
CA LYS A 291 -12.76 -23.46 -13.72
C LYS A 291 -12.92 -23.69 -15.22
N ALA A 292 -12.22 -22.91 -16.04
CA ALA A 292 -12.29 -23.00 -17.50
C ALA A 292 -11.49 -24.18 -18.08
N HIS A 293 -10.61 -24.81 -17.29
CA HIS A 293 -9.66 -25.83 -17.75
C HIS A 293 -8.80 -25.40 -18.95
N ARG A 294 -8.57 -24.08 -19.08
CA ARG A 294 -7.83 -23.43 -20.18
C ARG A 294 -7.01 -22.26 -19.63
N PRO A 295 -5.91 -21.84 -20.29
CA PRO A 295 -5.22 -20.61 -19.93
C PRO A 295 -6.17 -19.41 -20.00
N VAL A 296 -6.13 -18.51 -19.01
CA VAL A 296 -6.96 -17.30 -18.97
C VAL A 296 -6.08 -16.08 -18.75
N GLN A 297 -6.19 -15.10 -19.64
CA GLN A 297 -5.55 -13.79 -19.50
C GLN A 297 -6.57 -12.75 -19.06
N TRP A 298 -6.22 -11.96 -18.05
CA TRP A 298 -6.94 -10.77 -17.66
C TRP A 298 -6.01 -9.56 -17.74
N VAL A 299 -6.39 -8.60 -18.58
CA VAL A 299 -5.72 -7.30 -18.71
C VAL A 299 -6.73 -6.22 -18.37
N LEU A 300 -6.40 -5.38 -17.39
CA LEU A 300 -7.28 -4.28 -17.01
C LEU A 300 -7.30 -3.19 -18.08
N SER A 301 -8.47 -2.59 -18.29
CA SER A 301 -8.55 -1.27 -18.92
C SER A 301 -7.92 -0.21 -18.01
N ARG A 302 -7.63 0.99 -18.54
CA ARG A 302 -7.13 2.09 -17.71
C ARG A 302 -8.14 2.47 -16.63
N GLU A 303 -9.43 2.51 -16.94
CA GLU A 303 -10.49 2.81 -15.97
C GLU A 303 -10.53 1.78 -14.83
N GLU A 304 -10.41 0.49 -15.15
CA GLU A 304 -10.40 -0.57 -14.14
C GLU A 304 -9.19 -0.48 -13.18
N VAL A 305 -8.06 0.06 -13.64
CA VAL A 305 -6.91 0.32 -12.76
C VAL A 305 -7.28 1.32 -11.65
N PHE A 306 -8.10 2.35 -11.96
CA PHE A 306 -8.61 3.31 -10.98
C PHE A 306 -9.67 2.73 -10.03
N LEU A 307 -10.14 1.50 -10.25
CA LEU A 307 -11.00 0.78 -9.31
C LEU A 307 -10.21 -0.23 -8.48
N THR A 308 -8.97 -0.52 -8.86
CA THR A 308 -8.22 -1.64 -8.28
C THR A 308 -7.39 -1.20 -7.09
N ALA A 309 -6.51 -0.18 -7.21
CA ALA A 309 -5.53 0.19 -6.18
C ALA A 309 -5.15 1.67 -6.17
N HIS A 310 -4.93 2.23 -4.97
CA HIS A 310 -4.49 3.62 -4.76
C HIS A 310 -3.45 3.76 -3.64
N CYS A 311 -2.84 4.95 -3.54
CA CYS A 311 -2.21 5.45 -2.33
C CYS A 311 -3.28 5.85 -1.28
N HIS A 312 -2.99 5.63 0.00
CA HIS A 312 -3.83 6.08 1.10
C HIS A 312 -4.02 7.59 1.09
N ALA A 313 -5.28 8.03 1.11
CA ALA A 313 -5.63 9.36 1.59
C ALA A 313 -5.39 9.42 3.11
N SER A 314 -5.17 10.62 3.63
CA SER A 314 -5.03 10.81 5.07
C SER A 314 -5.61 12.13 5.54
N VAL A 315 -5.93 12.17 6.84
CA VAL A 315 -6.09 13.39 7.63
C VAL A 315 -5.02 13.36 8.72
N VAL A 316 -4.20 14.39 8.84
CA VAL A 316 -3.13 14.49 9.84
C VAL A 316 -3.40 15.72 10.69
N LYS A 317 -3.70 15.52 11.96
CA LYS A 317 -3.76 16.58 12.97
C LYS A 317 -2.39 16.67 13.62
N ILE A 318 -1.80 17.86 13.65
CA ILE A 318 -0.47 18.08 14.20
C ILE A 318 -0.46 19.30 15.11
N LYS A 319 0.10 19.10 16.31
CA LYS A 319 0.28 20.14 17.31
C LYS A 319 1.74 20.22 17.69
N THR A 320 2.39 21.37 17.48
CA THR A 320 3.82 21.58 17.77
C THR A 320 4.01 22.73 18.74
N GLY A 321 4.73 22.48 19.83
CA GLY A 321 5.16 23.48 20.81
C GLY A 321 6.62 23.89 20.55
N VAL A 322 6.86 25.18 20.43
CA VAL A 322 8.17 25.76 20.11
C VAL A 322 8.55 26.87 21.07
N LYS A 323 9.85 27.07 21.24
CA LYS A 323 10.42 28.25 21.90
C LYS A 323 10.54 29.41 20.90
N ARG A 324 10.62 30.65 21.39
CA ARG A 324 10.82 31.85 20.55
C ARG A 324 12.09 31.81 19.71
N ASP A 325 13.09 31.05 20.15
CA ASP A 325 14.34 30.87 19.43
C ASP A 325 14.25 29.79 18.32
N GLY A 326 13.08 29.20 18.11
CA GLY A 326 12.83 28.16 17.11
C GLY A 326 13.09 26.73 17.57
N THR A 327 13.46 26.49 18.84
CA THR A 327 13.62 25.13 19.36
C THR A 327 12.27 24.41 19.45
N ILE A 328 12.16 23.22 18.87
CA ILE A 328 10.96 22.39 18.97
C ILE A 328 11.03 21.56 20.26
N ILE A 329 10.05 21.72 21.14
CA ILE A 329 10.04 21.06 22.47
C ILE A 329 9.04 19.91 22.52
N ALA A 330 7.86 20.11 21.95
CA ALA A 330 6.77 19.14 21.99
C ALA A 330 6.11 18.96 20.63
N ARG A 331 5.72 17.72 20.32
CA ARG A 331 4.89 17.44 19.14
C ARG A 331 3.88 16.32 19.43
N LYS A 332 2.62 16.58 19.09
CA LYS A 332 1.56 15.58 19.07
C LYS A 332 1.03 15.40 17.65
N VAL A 333 0.92 14.16 17.19
CA VAL A 333 0.38 13.83 15.87
C VAL A 333 -0.70 12.77 15.97
N GLU A 334 -1.82 13.02 15.29
CA GLU A 334 -2.85 12.02 15.01
C GLU A 334 -3.04 11.90 13.50
N GLY A 335 -2.61 10.77 12.92
CA GLY A 335 -2.78 10.48 11.49
C GLY A 335 -3.86 9.45 11.23
N PHE A 336 -4.90 9.80 10.46
CA PHE A 336 -6.00 8.92 10.07
C PHE A 336 -5.85 8.53 8.61
N TYR A 337 -5.49 7.28 8.33
CA TYR A 337 -5.27 6.78 6.98
C TYR A 337 -6.46 5.99 6.49
N ASP A 338 -6.98 6.38 5.33
CA ASP A 338 -8.05 5.68 4.64
C ASP A 338 -7.50 4.48 3.87
N THR A 339 -7.73 3.27 4.40
CA THR A 339 -7.29 2.02 3.76
C THR A 339 -8.25 1.49 2.69
N GLY A 340 -9.36 2.18 2.46
CA GLY A 340 -10.44 1.73 1.59
C GLY A 340 -11.12 0.46 2.10
N ALA A 341 -11.76 -0.27 1.18
CA ALA A 341 -12.63 -1.40 1.53
C ALA A 341 -11.90 -2.66 2.00
N TYR A 342 -10.60 -2.82 1.72
CA TYR A 342 -9.80 -4.00 2.07
C TYR A 342 -8.42 -3.60 2.57
N ALA A 343 -7.85 -4.36 3.51
CA ALA A 343 -6.68 -3.98 4.28
C ALA A 343 -5.44 -3.81 3.41
N LEU A 344 -5.20 -4.78 2.51
CA LEU A 344 -3.94 -4.93 1.80
C LEU A 344 -2.73 -4.73 2.73
N THR A 345 -2.00 -3.62 2.55
CA THR A 345 -0.82 -3.25 3.35
C THR A 345 -1.07 -2.01 4.20
N GLY A 346 -2.33 -1.63 4.41
CA GLY A 346 -2.74 -0.54 5.28
C GLY A 346 -2.02 -0.57 6.62
N PRO A 347 -2.06 -1.67 7.40
CA PRO A 347 -1.38 -1.75 8.69
C PRO A 347 0.11 -1.40 8.66
N SER A 348 0.83 -1.86 7.64
CA SER A 348 2.26 -1.55 7.48
C SER A 348 2.47 -0.09 7.03
N THR A 349 1.61 0.41 6.14
CA THR A 349 1.69 1.78 5.62
C THR A 349 1.45 2.80 6.73
N THR A 350 0.45 2.58 7.57
CA THR A 350 0.13 3.48 8.68
C THR A 350 1.19 3.47 9.75
N LYS A 351 1.72 2.28 10.11
CA LYS A 351 2.86 2.16 11.03
C LYS A 351 4.05 2.98 10.55
N ASN A 352 4.46 2.83 9.29
CA ASN A 352 5.59 3.58 8.75
C ASN A 352 5.34 5.09 8.77
N GLY A 353 4.11 5.54 8.49
CA GLY A 353 3.72 6.94 8.64
C GLY A 353 3.81 7.41 10.10
N GLY A 354 3.38 6.58 11.06
CA GLY A 354 3.44 6.88 12.49
C GLY A 354 4.86 6.99 13.01
N GLU A 355 5.73 6.05 12.66
CA GLU A 355 7.14 5.99 13.07
C GLU A 355 7.87 7.30 12.78
N VAL A 356 7.61 7.92 11.62
CA VAL A 356 8.31 9.14 11.18
C VAL A 356 7.47 10.41 11.31
N SER A 357 6.29 10.34 11.94
CA SER A 357 5.35 11.47 11.99
C SER A 357 5.86 12.66 12.82
N GLY A 358 6.83 12.43 13.72
CA GLY A 358 7.55 13.49 14.41
C GLY A 358 8.42 14.36 13.48
N GLY A 359 8.71 13.89 12.27
CA GLY A 359 9.65 14.51 11.33
C GLY A 359 11.11 14.22 11.69
N PRO A 360 12.07 14.62 10.84
CA PRO A 360 13.49 14.38 11.06
C PRO A 360 14.10 15.37 12.08
N TYR A 361 13.39 15.63 13.18
CA TYR A 361 13.72 16.66 14.15
C TYR A 361 13.97 16.07 15.54
N ARG A 362 14.87 16.68 16.30
CA ARG A 362 15.10 16.44 17.72
C ARG A 362 13.98 17.12 18.50
N ILE A 363 13.07 16.31 19.03
CA ILE A 363 11.94 16.79 19.83
C ILE A 363 11.92 15.96 21.12
N ALA A 364 12.05 16.64 22.26
CA ALA A 364 12.17 16.00 23.56
C ALA A 364 10.88 15.27 23.96
N HIS A 365 9.72 15.85 23.63
CA HIS A 365 8.41 15.35 24.03
C HIS A 365 7.51 15.05 22.82
N GLN A 366 7.13 13.79 22.63
CA GLN A 366 6.36 13.34 21.46
C GLN A 366 5.24 12.37 21.85
N ASP A 367 4.09 12.53 21.21
CA ASP A 367 2.95 11.60 21.25
C ASP A 367 2.45 11.41 19.81
N LEU A 368 2.77 10.26 19.22
CA LEU A 368 2.59 9.98 17.80
C LEU A 368 1.64 8.80 17.65
N THR A 369 0.45 9.05 17.11
CA THR A 369 -0.57 8.03 16.91
C THR A 369 -1.05 8.02 15.46
N THR A 370 -1.16 6.84 14.86
CA THR A 370 -1.79 6.67 13.55
C THR A 370 -2.81 5.55 13.54
N TYR A 371 -3.89 5.77 12.80
CA TYR A 371 -5.03 4.89 12.66
C TYR A 371 -5.14 4.43 11.20
N CYS A 372 -5.20 3.11 10.99
CA CYS A 372 -5.57 2.51 9.72
C CYS A 372 -7.07 2.25 9.73
N VAL A 373 -7.82 2.87 8.83
CA VAL A 373 -9.29 2.88 8.89
C VAL A 373 -9.90 2.37 7.59
N TYR A 374 -10.81 1.42 7.70
CA TYR A 374 -11.64 0.96 6.59
C TYR A 374 -12.67 2.01 6.18
N THR A 375 -12.88 2.18 4.87
CA THR A 375 -13.94 3.02 4.29
C THR A 375 -14.50 2.35 3.03
N ASN A 376 -15.65 2.81 2.51
CA ASN A 376 -16.27 2.30 1.29
C ASN A 376 -15.64 2.87 -0.01
N THR A 377 -14.39 3.30 0.06
CA THR A 377 -13.61 3.74 -1.11
C THR A 377 -12.77 2.57 -1.65
N PRO A 378 -12.24 2.66 -2.89
CA PRO A 378 -11.39 1.61 -3.44
C PRO A 378 -10.18 1.28 -2.53
N PRO A 379 -9.76 0.00 -2.47
CA PRO A 379 -8.67 -0.42 -1.59
C PRO A 379 -7.35 0.29 -1.87
N THR A 380 -6.61 0.63 -0.82
CA THR A 380 -5.30 1.30 -0.93
C THR A 380 -4.16 0.41 -0.49
N GLY A 381 -3.01 0.58 -1.15
CA GLY A 381 -1.84 -0.23 -0.94
C GLY A 381 -0.56 0.60 -1.01
N PRO A 382 0.60 -0.05 -1.25
CA PRO A 382 1.88 0.62 -1.27
C PRO A 382 1.92 1.66 -2.37
N TYR A 383 2.37 2.88 -2.05
CA TYR A 383 2.78 3.88 -3.03
C TYR A 383 4.17 4.40 -2.64
N ARG A 384 4.98 4.83 -3.60
CA ARG A 384 6.35 5.33 -3.35
C ARG A 384 6.39 6.34 -2.19
N GLY A 385 7.07 5.97 -1.10
CA GLY A 385 7.12 6.71 0.17
C GLY A 385 6.41 5.98 1.32
N PHE A 386 5.37 5.19 1.03
CA PHE A 386 4.76 4.20 1.92
C PHE A 386 4.33 4.76 3.29
N GLY A 387 3.35 5.68 3.27
CA GLY A 387 2.79 6.32 4.47
C GLY A 387 3.54 7.58 4.91
N VAL A 388 4.82 7.70 4.56
CA VAL A 388 5.65 8.87 4.92
C VAL A 388 5.22 10.17 4.22
N PRO A 389 4.88 10.21 2.92
CA PRO A 389 4.54 11.47 2.24
C PRO A 389 3.39 12.23 2.90
N GLN A 390 2.40 11.52 3.44
CA GLN A 390 1.23 12.08 4.11
C GLN A 390 1.59 12.91 5.34
N VAL A 391 2.42 12.36 6.23
CA VAL A 391 2.88 13.06 7.44
C VAL A 391 3.98 14.06 7.12
N CYS A 392 4.84 13.77 6.14
CA CYS A 392 5.89 14.68 5.69
C CYS A 392 5.32 15.99 5.14
N TRP A 393 4.29 15.90 4.31
CA TRP A 393 3.54 17.07 3.87
C TRP A 393 3.04 17.91 5.05
N ALA A 394 2.46 17.27 6.06
CA ALA A 394 1.91 17.95 7.24
C ALA A 394 2.99 18.63 8.08
N TYR A 395 4.03 17.90 8.50
CA TYR A 395 5.06 18.48 9.36
C TYR A 395 5.94 19.50 8.63
N GLU A 396 6.28 19.30 7.34
CA GLU A 396 7.09 20.28 6.60
C GLU A 396 6.32 21.56 6.28
N SER A 397 5.02 21.46 6.01
CA SER A 397 4.17 22.65 5.84
C SER A 397 4.09 23.45 7.16
N GLN A 398 3.85 22.77 8.29
CA GLN A 398 3.80 23.44 9.58
C GLN A 398 5.14 24.06 9.97
N MET A 399 6.27 23.45 9.58
CA MET A 399 7.60 24.03 9.82
C MET A 399 7.77 25.39 9.09
N ASP A 400 7.27 25.53 7.87
CA ASP A 400 7.30 26.83 7.16
C ASP A 400 6.37 27.86 7.82
N ASP A 401 5.20 27.44 8.30
CA ASP A 401 4.26 28.32 8.99
C ASP A 401 4.83 28.80 10.34
N ILE A 402 5.47 27.91 11.10
CA ILE A 402 6.21 28.23 12.33
C ILE A 402 7.33 29.23 12.03
N ALA A 403 8.16 28.96 11.01
CA ALA A 403 9.26 29.85 10.61
C ALA A 403 8.73 31.25 10.30
N ARG A 404 7.66 31.35 9.50
CA ARG A 404 7.03 32.62 9.13
C ARG A 404 6.50 33.37 10.36
N ARG A 405 5.89 32.67 11.31
CA ARG A 405 5.30 33.26 12.53
C ARG A 405 6.35 33.76 13.51
N LEU A 406 7.40 32.99 13.74
CA LEU A 406 8.52 33.38 14.61
C LEU A 406 9.48 34.37 13.94
N GLY A 407 9.37 34.50 12.62
CA GLY A 407 10.24 35.34 11.81
C GLY A 407 11.66 34.80 11.64
N ILE A 408 11.81 33.48 11.70
CA ILE A 408 13.06 32.75 11.52
C ILE A 408 13.13 32.27 10.07
N ASP A 409 14.32 32.21 9.48
CA ASP A 409 14.49 31.60 8.15
C ASP A 409 14.13 30.09 8.20
N PRO A 410 13.34 29.57 7.24
CA PRO A 410 12.87 28.18 7.27
C PRO A 410 13.99 27.14 7.15
N LEU A 411 15.12 27.47 6.51
CA LEU A 411 16.29 26.59 6.46
C LEU A 411 17.02 26.60 7.82
N GLU A 412 17.21 27.77 8.42
CA GLU A 412 17.81 27.90 9.76
C GLU A 412 17.00 27.17 10.83
N LEU A 413 15.67 27.33 10.82
CA LEU A 413 14.77 26.65 11.74
C LEU A 413 14.92 25.12 11.65
N ARG A 414 14.99 24.58 10.43
CA ARG A 414 15.21 23.14 10.21
C ARG A 414 16.58 22.73 10.71
N LEU A 415 17.65 23.35 10.23
CA LEU A 415 19.03 23.00 10.59
C LEU A 415 19.27 23.00 12.10
N LYS A 416 18.63 23.92 12.84
CA LYS A 416 18.68 23.97 14.30
C LYS A 416 18.13 22.70 14.97
N ASN A 417 17.03 22.18 14.42
CA ASN A 417 16.26 21.10 15.03
C ASN A 417 16.52 19.73 14.42
N LEU A 418 17.23 19.59 13.29
CA LEU A 418 17.48 18.29 12.68
C LEU A 418 18.15 17.29 13.62
N VAL A 419 17.78 16.02 13.46
CA VAL A 419 18.49 14.89 14.06
C VAL A 419 19.95 14.83 13.59
N GLN A 420 20.80 14.28 14.44
CA GLN A 420 22.23 14.09 14.24
C GLN A 420 22.59 12.61 14.37
N GLU A 421 23.78 12.25 13.89
CA GLU A 421 24.31 10.90 14.08
C GLU A 421 24.48 10.60 15.58
N GLY A 422 24.05 9.42 16.01
CA GLY A 422 24.04 9.01 17.41
C GLY A 422 22.79 9.45 18.19
N ASP A 423 21.93 10.31 17.64
CA ASP A 423 20.64 10.61 18.26
C ASP A 423 19.78 9.34 18.34
N ARG A 424 18.94 9.28 19.37
CA ARG A 424 17.94 8.22 19.52
C ARG A 424 16.60 8.72 19.01
N PHE A 425 16.00 7.96 18.11
CA PHE A 425 14.69 8.26 17.55
C PHE A 425 13.56 7.74 18.45
N VAL A 426 12.33 8.24 18.26
CA VAL A 426 11.15 7.86 19.07
C VAL A 426 10.84 6.36 19.03
N THR A 427 11.25 5.68 17.96
CA THR A 427 11.14 4.21 17.83
C THR A 427 12.12 3.45 18.72
N GLY A 428 13.06 4.14 19.35
CA GLY A 428 14.10 3.59 20.23
C GLY A 428 15.43 3.32 19.53
N ASP A 429 15.48 3.45 18.20
CA ASP A 429 16.68 3.21 17.38
C ASP A 429 17.71 4.34 17.50
N THR A 430 19.00 3.98 17.45
CA THR A 430 20.10 4.95 17.33
C THR A 430 20.39 5.22 15.86
N LEU A 431 20.40 6.49 15.46
CA LEU A 431 20.61 6.90 14.08
C LEU A 431 22.09 6.80 13.69
N VAL A 432 22.32 6.25 12.49
CA VAL A 432 23.64 6.10 11.87
C VAL A 432 23.59 6.62 10.43
N SER A 433 24.72 7.13 9.91
CA SER A 433 24.81 7.68 8.54
C SER A 433 23.80 8.83 8.27
N VAL A 434 23.83 9.85 9.13
CA VAL A 434 22.86 10.95 9.08
C VAL A 434 23.37 12.12 8.23
N GLY A 435 22.97 12.17 6.96
CA GLY A 435 23.40 13.18 5.98
C GLY A 435 22.42 14.33 5.72
N ILE A 436 21.32 14.46 6.46
CA ILE A 436 20.22 15.38 6.12
C ILE A 436 20.62 16.87 6.19
N SER A 437 21.43 17.26 7.18
CA SER A 437 21.93 18.63 7.32
C SER A 437 22.79 19.06 6.13
N ASP A 438 23.67 18.18 5.66
CA ASP A 438 24.53 18.44 4.49
C ASP A 438 23.71 18.45 3.19
N CYS A 439 22.73 17.57 3.08
CA CYS A 439 21.79 17.55 1.97
C CYS A 439 21.05 18.89 1.85
N LEU A 440 20.48 19.40 2.95
CA LEU A 440 19.74 20.67 2.95
C LEU A 440 20.63 21.87 2.64
N LYS A 441 21.86 21.94 3.19
CA LYS A 441 22.81 23.01 2.86
C LYS A 441 23.18 23.02 1.38
N ARG A 442 23.44 21.85 0.79
CA ARG A 442 23.77 21.73 -0.64
C ARG A 442 22.58 22.07 -1.52
N ALA A 443 21.37 21.65 -1.14
CA ALA A 443 20.15 21.99 -1.85
C ALA A 443 19.92 23.52 -1.83
N ALA A 444 20.06 24.15 -0.67
CA ALA A 444 19.95 25.59 -0.51
C ALA A 444 20.97 26.35 -1.39
N GLN A 445 22.23 25.90 -1.41
CA GLN A 445 23.26 26.46 -2.27
C GLN A 445 22.90 26.32 -3.76
N ALA A 446 22.41 25.15 -4.17
CA ALA A 446 22.09 24.86 -5.57
C ALA A 446 20.93 25.71 -6.10
N VAL A 447 19.93 25.99 -5.26
CA VAL A 447 18.80 26.87 -5.64
C VAL A 447 19.09 28.36 -5.40
N GLY A 448 20.27 28.70 -4.86
CA GLY A 448 20.66 30.07 -4.57
C GLY A 448 19.87 30.72 -3.44
N TRP A 449 19.46 29.95 -2.42
CA TRP A 449 18.74 30.47 -1.25
C TRP A 449 19.56 31.54 -0.53
N ARG A 450 18.98 32.73 -0.32
CA ARG A 450 19.67 33.89 0.28
C ARG A 450 19.18 34.25 1.68
N GLY A 451 18.38 33.37 2.28
CA GLY A 451 17.63 33.69 3.50
C GLY A 451 16.24 34.23 3.17
N ARG A 452 15.57 34.73 4.20
CA ARG A 452 14.21 35.28 4.14
C ARG A 452 14.13 36.52 3.21
N GLU A 453 13.18 36.52 2.26
CA GLU A 453 12.68 37.75 1.60
C GLU A 453 11.68 38.50 2.49
#